data_AF-A0A2S7Q0L7-F1
#
_entry.id   AF-A0A2S7Q0L7-F1
#
_cell.length_a   1.000
_cell.length_b   1.000
_cell.length_c   1.000
_cell.angle_alpha   90.00
_cell.angle_beta   90.00
_cell.angle_gamma   90.00
#
_symmetry.space_group_name_H-M   'P 1'
#
loop_
_entity.id
_entity.type
_entity.pdbx_description
1 polymer ?
#
loop_
_entity_poly.entity_id
_entity_poly.type
_entity_poly.pdbx_seq_one_letter_code
_entity_poly.pdbx_strand_id
1 'polypeptide(L)'
;MRRKKDSALGVKFIRKDEITNMEGALHTFVIPVVPRCEMIGDYRYSAELGGHGVVLFGDIDVESGDKKVKPKQSVRLTRTVVMSASIHMDFEGLGVMLKVCKLDSMEVLGADLGSQEGWKPLAVEEKHDETTRSEYDKMLHQHMVFHLTKDRKLPSKSSIKNPMSYAEALEFLEDVILGDENISEAVFRKYAKLHNKEVVSLELLFNVAFEQARNEFSALEALCPQGYVYTYDPASIFALAIKPPLLNRLMITAFKDLSNYNQFKNLKIFAFNNYAEPGILSLVSKALEKQKGVYVVDKAQLFKGPEWKYNISAFQQAEGAMLVIHNNSDGFGQNIETEGESGSLDGAIGSNSSAAASLERNREDLLKFVV
;
A
#
# COMPACT_ATOMS: atom_id res chain seq x y z
N MET A 1 -9.53 -5.87 9.34
CA MET A 1 -8.65 -5.20 10.34
C MET A 1 -8.48 -5.92 11.67
N ARG A 2 -9.52 -6.50 12.30
CA ARG A 2 -9.36 -7.11 13.65
C ARG A 2 -8.80 -8.53 13.66
N ARG A 3 -9.09 -9.32 12.63
CA ARG A 3 -8.68 -10.73 12.53
C ARG A 3 -7.26 -10.87 11.95
N LYS A 4 -6.26 -10.30 12.62
CA LYS A 4 -4.85 -10.38 12.19
C LYS A 4 -4.22 -11.68 12.67
N LYS A 5 -3.19 -12.17 11.98
CA LYS A 5 -2.39 -13.32 12.46
C LYS A 5 -1.36 -12.83 13.48
N ASP A 6 -0.76 -13.76 14.22
CA ASP A 6 0.36 -13.41 15.12
C ASP A 6 1.72 -13.42 14.38
N SER A 7 1.78 -13.99 13.19
CA SER A 7 3.01 -14.09 12.40
C SER A 7 2.79 -13.89 10.89
N ALA A 8 3.74 -13.21 10.24
CA ALA A 8 3.80 -13.03 8.79
C ALA A 8 4.54 -14.24 8.18
N LEU A 9 3.83 -15.36 7.97
CA LEU A 9 4.45 -16.61 7.53
C LEU A 9 4.45 -16.82 6.01
N GLY A 10 4.13 -15.80 5.21
CA GLY A 10 3.99 -15.96 3.75
C GLY A 10 2.88 -16.95 3.37
N VAL A 11 1.95 -17.25 4.28
CA VAL A 11 0.81 -18.14 4.12
C VAL A 11 -0.39 -17.55 4.86
N LYS A 12 -1.42 -17.11 4.13
CA LYS A 12 -2.59 -16.44 4.73
C LYS A 12 -3.45 -17.44 5.49
N PHE A 13 -3.68 -18.62 4.92
CA PHE A 13 -4.53 -19.63 5.54
C PHE A 13 -3.79 -20.94 5.86
N ILE A 14 -3.73 -21.26 7.14
CA ILE A 14 -3.41 -22.55 7.74
C ILE A 14 -4.56 -22.97 8.67
N ARG A 15 -4.57 -24.25 9.08
CA ARG A 15 -5.57 -24.77 10.01
C ARG A 15 -5.58 -23.92 11.29
N LYS A 16 -6.78 -23.45 11.70
CA LYS A 16 -7.08 -22.50 12.80
C LYS A 16 -7.05 -21.00 12.45
N ASP A 17 -6.74 -20.62 11.21
CA ASP A 17 -6.82 -19.21 10.82
C ASP A 17 -8.26 -18.74 10.58
N GLU A 18 -8.51 -17.48 10.90
CA GLU A 18 -9.84 -16.87 10.76
C GLU A 18 -10.09 -16.24 9.38
N ILE A 19 -9.05 -16.10 8.55
CA ILE A 19 -9.08 -15.41 7.25
C ILE A 19 -8.57 -16.35 6.15
N THR A 20 -9.37 -16.56 5.11
CA THR A 20 -8.96 -17.33 3.92
C THR A 20 -8.02 -16.52 3.02
N ASN A 21 -7.36 -17.17 2.06
CA ASN A 21 -6.53 -16.44 1.11
C ASN A 21 -7.33 -15.41 0.28
N MET A 22 -8.56 -15.72 -0.13
CA MET A 22 -9.39 -14.79 -0.92
C MET A 22 -9.97 -13.66 -0.07
N GLU A 23 -10.28 -13.91 1.20
CA GLU A 23 -10.55 -12.80 2.13
C GLU A 23 -9.31 -11.92 2.29
N GLY A 24 -8.12 -12.52 2.39
CA GLY A 24 -6.85 -11.83 2.35
C GLY A 24 -6.68 -10.95 1.11
N ALA A 25 -7.10 -11.41 -0.07
CA ALA A 25 -7.06 -10.64 -1.31
C ALA A 25 -7.95 -9.39 -1.25
N LEU A 26 -9.21 -9.52 -0.81
CA LEU A 26 -10.14 -8.37 -0.63
C LEU A 26 -9.63 -7.32 0.36
N HIS A 27 -8.79 -7.77 1.25
CA HIS A 27 -8.21 -7.00 2.31
C HIS A 27 -7.15 -6.01 1.76
N THR A 28 -6.66 -6.18 0.52
CA THR A 28 -5.84 -5.19 -0.19
C THR A 28 -6.55 -3.86 -0.40
N PHE A 29 -7.88 -3.84 -0.43
CA PHE A 29 -8.70 -2.63 -0.56
C PHE A 29 -8.84 -1.86 0.76
N VAL A 30 -8.35 -2.40 1.87
CA VAL A 30 -8.38 -1.74 3.18
C VAL A 30 -7.04 -1.04 3.41
N ILE A 31 -7.08 0.29 3.59
CA ILE A 31 -5.91 1.14 3.84
C ILE A 31 -5.90 1.56 5.32
N PRO A 32 -5.00 1.01 6.16
CA PRO A 32 -4.84 1.49 7.51
C PRO A 32 -4.24 2.90 7.51
N VAL A 33 -4.95 3.87 8.08
CA VAL A 33 -4.45 5.23 8.30
C VAL A 33 -4.46 5.51 9.80
N VAL A 34 -3.30 5.86 10.35
CA VAL A 34 -3.14 6.32 11.74
C VAL A 34 -3.00 7.84 11.70
N PRO A 35 -4.04 8.59 12.09
CA PRO A 35 -4.08 10.04 11.94
C PRO A 35 -3.01 10.81 12.70
N ARG A 36 -2.55 10.20 13.79
CA ARG A 36 -1.56 10.79 14.67
C ARG A 36 -0.66 9.69 15.19
N CYS A 37 0.56 9.68 14.69
CA CYS A 37 1.61 8.79 15.09
C CYS A 37 2.77 9.62 15.63
N GLU A 38 3.06 9.50 16.92
CA GLU A 38 4.28 10.05 17.51
C GLU A 38 5.46 9.11 17.16
N MET A 39 6.41 9.61 16.38
CA MET A 39 7.66 8.92 16.04
C MET A 39 8.84 9.51 16.79
N ILE A 40 9.74 8.66 17.32
CA ILE A 40 10.92 9.11 18.08
C ILE A 40 12.12 9.52 17.20
N GLY A 41 11.94 9.50 15.88
CA GLY A 41 12.92 9.91 14.89
C GLY A 41 12.34 9.92 13.48
N ASP A 42 13.16 10.34 12.52
CA ASP A 42 12.78 10.37 11.11
C ASP A 42 13.15 9.04 10.42
N TYR A 43 12.17 8.38 9.81
CA TYR A 43 12.40 7.14 9.06
C TYR A 43 13.24 7.38 7.80
N ARG A 44 14.21 6.48 7.56
CA ARG A 44 15.05 6.48 6.36
C ARG A 44 15.41 5.05 5.94
N TYR A 45 15.46 4.84 4.63
CA TYR A 45 16.18 3.71 4.04
C TYR A 45 17.64 4.10 3.80
N SER A 46 18.58 3.30 4.31
CA SER A 46 20.01 3.45 4.02
C SER A 46 20.64 2.08 3.82
N ALA A 47 21.00 1.76 2.58
CA ALA A 47 21.71 0.52 2.26
C ALA A 47 23.03 0.39 3.06
N GLU A 48 23.72 1.52 3.31
CA GLU A 48 24.96 1.57 4.08
C GLU A 48 24.77 1.26 5.58
N LEU A 49 23.57 1.51 6.12
CA LEU A 49 23.24 1.29 7.53
C LEU A 49 22.41 0.00 7.75
N GLY A 50 22.38 -0.89 6.75
CA GLY A 50 21.68 -2.18 6.86
C GLY A 50 20.20 -2.16 6.49
N GLY A 51 19.70 -1.11 5.81
CA GLY A 51 18.36 -1.05 5.25
C GLY A 51 17.44 -0.03 5.93
N HIS A 52 16.25 -0.49 6.35
CA HIS A 52 15.24 0.33 7.01
C HIS A 52 15.67 0.72 8.43
N GLY A 53 15.52 1.99 8.81
CA GLY A 53 15.83 2.46 10.16
C GLY A 53 15.29 3.86 10.47
N VAL A 54 15.56 4.35 11.68
CA VAL A 54 15.08 5.64 12.19
C VAL A 54 16.24 6.48 12.71
N VAL A 55 16.33 7.73 12.27
CA VAL A 55 17.28 8.71 12.80
C VAL A 55 16.66 9.37 14.04
N LEU A 56 17.11 8.94 15.21
CA LEU A 56 16.55 9.37 16.50
C LEU A 56 16.68 10.88 16.74
N PHE A 57 15.66 11.48 17.34
CA PHE A 57 15.72 12.89 17.76
C PHE A 57 16.55 13.12 19.02
N GLY A 58 16.72 12.07 19.84
CA GLY A 58 17.40 12.12 21.13
C GLY A 58 16.46 12.45 22.28
N ASP A 59 17.05 12.54 23.46
CA ASP A 59 16.35 12.85 24.72
C ASP A 59 16.74 14.25 25.19
N ILE A 60 15.81 14.98 25.82
CA ILE A 60 16.06 16.29 26.43
C ILE A 60 15.74 16.24 27.93
N ASP A 61 16.53 16.95 28.73
CA ASP A 61 16.22 17.16 30.15
C ASP A 61 15.16 18.27 30.27
N VAL A 62 14.03 17.97 30.88
CA VAL A 62 13.02 18.97 31.23
C VAL A 62 13.15 19.31 32.72
N GLU A 63 13.29 20.59 33.01
CA GLU A 63 13.19 21.07 34.39
C GLU A 63 11.75 20.95 34.87
N SER A 64 11.53 20.15 35.92
CA SER A 64 10.26 20.15 36.63
C SER A 64 10.02 21.55 37.19
N GLY A 65 8.90 22.17 36.83
CA GLY A 65 8.48 23.47 37.40
C GLY A 65 8.24 23.43 38.91
N ASP A 66 8.30 22.24 39.52
CA ASP A 66 8.08 22.03 40.95
C ASP A 66 9.42 21.83 41.68
N LYS A 67 9.93 22.91 42.29
CA LYS A 67 11.24 22.99 42.96
C LYS A 67 11.44 22.01 44.15
N LYS A 68 10.42 21.22 44.51
CA LYS A 68 10.43 20.35 45.70
C LYS A 68 10.43 18.85 45.41
N VAL A 69 10.35 18.40 44.15
CA VAL A 69 10.31 16.96 43.83
C VAL A 69 11.22 16.60 42.64
N LYS A 70 12.40 16.06 42.96
CA LYS A 70 13.14 14.99 42.23
C LYS A 70 13.68 15.30 40.80
N PRO A 71 14.57 14.43 40.26
CA PRO A 71 15.67 14.81 39.36
C PRO A 71 15.18 15.22 37.97
N LYS A 72 16.05 15.87 37.20
CA LYS A 72 15.86 16.16 35.77
C LYS A 72 15.13 14.98 35.09
N GLN A 73 13.94 15.24 34.57
CA GLN A 73 13.19 14.23 33.85
C GLN A 73 13.65 14.28 32.39
N SER A 74 14.36 13.24 31.98
CA SER A 74 14.70 13.05 30.58
C SER A 74 13.44 12.62 29.82
N VAL A 75 13.05 13.37 28.79
CA VAL A 75 11.93 13.05 27.91
C VAL A 75 12.44 12.84 26.49
N ARG A 76 11.82 11.89 25.79
CA ARG A 76 12.15 11.60 24.39
C ARG A 76 11.46 12.59 23.47
N LEU A 77 12.21 13.17 22.54
CA LEU A 77 11.63 14.00 21.50
C LEU A 77 10.86 13.12 20.50
N THR A 78 9.71 13.62 20.05
CA THR A 78 8.92 12.99 18.99
C THR A 78 8.54 13.99 17.90
N ARG A 79 8.23 13.46 16.72
CA ARG A 79 7.53 14.17 15.65
C ARG A 79 6.18 13.52 15.47
N THR A 80 5.15 14.34 15.40
CA THR A 80 3.83 13.91 14.98
C THR A 80 3.78 13.74 13.46
N VAL A 81 3.44 12.54 13.01
CA VAL A 81 3.25 12.20 11.59
C VAL A 81 1.89 11.51 11.39
N VAL A 82 1.45 11.44 10.14
CA VAL A 82 0.39 10.51 9.72
C VAL A 82 1.08 9.26 9.21
N MET A 83 0.62 8.07 9.61
CA MET A 83 1.06 6.83 8.99
C MET A 83 -0.07 6.30 8.13
N SER A 84 0.27 5.89 6.91
CA SER A 84 -0.64 5.19 6.01
C SER A 84 0.03 3.90 5.55
N ALA A 85 -0.74 2.84 5.40
CA ALA A 85 -0.22 1.57 4.90
C ALA A 85 -1.08 1.06 3.74
N SER A 86 -0.44 0.58 2.68
CA SER A 86 -1.11 -0.22 1.65
C SER A 86 -0.51 -1.61 1.60
N ILE A 87 -1.34 -2.56 1.18
CA ILE A 87 -0.91 -3.96 1.11
C ILE A 87 -0.49 -4.26 -0.31
N HIS A 88 0.79 -4.59 -0.48
CA HIS A 88 1.33 -4.74 -1.83
C HIS A 88 0.64 -5.90 -2.56
N MET A 89 0.32 -5.74 -3.84
CA MET A 89 -0.45 -6.73 -4.62
C MET A 89 0.26 -8.09 -4.85
N ASP A 90 1.51 -8.25 -4.40
CA ASP A 90 2.29 -9.48 -4.54
C ASP A 90 2.56 -10.15 -3.16
N PHE A 91 1.82 -9.73 -2.13
CA PHE A 91 1.96 -10.26 -0.78
C PHE A 91 1.63 -11.74 -0.73
N GLU A 92 2.48 -12.47 -0.01
CA GLU A 92 2.41 -13.92 0.14
C GLU A 92 2.41 -14.70 -1.20
N GLY A 93 3.00 -14.10 -2.22
CA GLY A 93 3.31 -14.73 -3.49
C GLY A 93 2.08 -15.23 -4.25
N LEU A 94 2.02 -16.55 -4.50
CA LEU A 94 1.04 -17.13 -5.44
C LEU A 94 -0.36 -17.30 -4.84
N GLY A 95 -0.50 -17.19 -3.51
CA GLY A 95 -1.68 -17.63 -2.79
C GLY A 95 -2.84 -16.63 -2.78
N VAL A 96 -2.56 -15.34 -3.01
CA VAL A 96 -3.51 -14.25 -2.73
C VAL A 96 -3.85 -13.48 -4.00
N MET A 97 -3.38 -12.25 -4.18
CA MET A 97 -3.79 -11.40 -5.32
C MET A 97 -3.35 -11.97 -6.67
N LEU A 98 -2.24 -12.72 -6.72
CA LEU A 98 -1.89 -13.42 -7.95
C LEU A 98 -2.93 -14.47 -8.35
N LYS A 99 -3.54 -15.17 -7.37
CA LYS A 99 -4.61 -16.14 -7.63
C LYS A 99 -5.86 -15.46 -8.19
N VAL A 100 -6.10 -14.20 -7.82
CA VAL A 100 -7.21 -13.38 -8.33
C VAL A 100 -6.96 -12.91 -9.76
N CYS A 101 -5.77 -12.39 -10.06
CA CYS A 101 -5.47 -11.74 -11.34
C CYS A 101 -4.99 -12.69 -12.44
N LYS A 102 -4.54 -13.92 -12.10
CA LYS A 102 -4.06 -14.88 -13.09
C LYS A 102 -5.20 -15.53 -13.86
N LEU A 103 -4.92 -15.81 -15.13
CA LEU A 103 -5.80 -16.58 -16.02
C LEU A 103 -5.60 -18.08 -15.73
N ASP A 104 -6.69 -18.78 -15.48
CA ASP A 104 -6.71 -20.23 -15.27
C ASP A 104 -7.11 -20.97 -16.56
N SER A 105 -7.15 -22.30 -16.50
CA SER A 105 -7.62 -23.18 -17.57
C SER A 105 -9.07 -22.88 -18.00
N MET A 106 -9.90 -22.44 -17.06
CA MET A 106 -11.30 -22.09 -17.27
C MET A 106 -11.49 -20.57 -17.17
N GLU A 107 -12.51 -20.07 -17.85
CA GLU A 107 -12.96 -18.69 -17.64
C GLU A 107 -13.57 -18.53 -16.24
N VAL A 108 -13.44 -17.33 -15.69
CA VAL A 108 -14.09 -16.93 -14.44
C VAL A 108 -15.14 -15.88 -14.78
N LEU A 109 -16.40 -16.25 -14.59
CA LEU A 109 -17.52 -15.31 -14.70
C LEU A 109 -17.71 -14.60 -13.36
N GLY A 110 -17.68 -13.27 -13.39
CA GLY A 110 -17.88 -12.44 -12.21
C GLY A 110 -19.33 -12.50 -11.73
N ALA A 111 -19.52 -12.43 -10.41
CA ALA A 111 -20.83 -12.41 -9.77
C ALA A 111 -20.80 -11.46 -8.57
N ASP A 112 -21.79 -10.58 -8.47
CA ASP A 112 -21.87 -9.63 -7.36
C ASP A 112 -22.53 -10.24 -6.12
N LEU A 113 -21.75 -10.42 -5.04
CA LEU A 113 -22.26 -10.93 -3.77
C LEU A 113 -23.20 -9.97 -3.06
N GLY A 114 -23.08 -8.66 -3.29
CA GLY A 114 -23.98 -7.66 -2.72
C GLY A 114 -25.43 -7.80 -3.22
N SER A 115 -25.61 -8.44 -4.37
CA SER A 115 -26.94 -8.73 -4.96
C SER A 115 -27.54 -10.05 -4.46
N GLN A 116 -26.80 -10.86 -3.70
CA GLN A 116 -27.27 -12.15 -3.20
C GLN A 116 -27.94 -11.96 -1.83
N GLU A 117 -29.25 -12.20 -1.79
CA GLU A 117 -30.02 -12.12 -0.55
C GLU A 117 -29.49 -13.13 0.48
N GLY A 118 -29.20 -12.65 1.69
CA GLY A 118 -28.73 -13.48 2.80
C GLY A 118 -27.26 -13.90 2.74
N TRP A 119 -26.47 -13.37 1.80
CA TRP A 119 -25.03 -13.64 1.78
C TRP A 119 -24.35 -13.13 3.06
N LYS A 120 -23.48 -13.96 3.63
CA LYS A 120 -22.68 -13.62 4.81
C LYS A 120 -21.29 -14.25 4.72
N PRO A 121 -20.26 -13.62 5.30
CA PRO A 121 -18.97 -14.27 5.48
C PRO A 121 -19.11 -15.55 6.31
N LEU A 122 -18.34 -16.59 5.96
CA LEU A 122 -18.30 -17.83 6.73
C LEU A 122 -17.80 -17.59 8.18
N ALA A 123 -18.30 -18.38 9.11
CA ALA A 123 -17.73 -18.51 10.45
C ALA A 123 -16.35 -19.19 10.39
N VAL A 124 -15.56 -19.08 11.45
CA VAL A 124 -14.18 -19.61 11.50
C VAL A 124 -14.19 -21.13 11.31
N GLU A 125 -15.14 -21.81 11.97
CA GLU A 125 -15.31 -23.25 11.93
C GLU A 125 -15.66 -23.75 10.52
N GLU A 126 -16.51 -23.02 9.80
CA GLU A 126 -16.94 -23.34 8.44
C GLU A 126 -15.78 -23.23 7.43
N LYS A 127 -14.84 -22.29 7.65
CA LYS A 127 -13.64 -22.13 6.80
C LYS A 127 -12.66 -23.30 6.91
N HIS A 128 -12.79 -24.13 7.95
CA HIS A 128 -11.93 -25.30 8.11
C HIS A 128 -12.42 -26.52 7.34
N ASP A 129 -13.65 -26.51 6.82
CA ASP A 129 -14.10 -27.47 5.82
C ASP A 129 -13.59 -27.07 4.43
N GLU A 130 -12.83 -27.96 3.77
CA GLU A 130 -12.17 -27.64 2.51
C GLU A 130 -13.16 -27.38 1.37
N THR A 131 -14.24 -28.14 1.31
CA THR A 131 -15.27 -28.01 0.26
C THR A 131 -15.98 -26.66 0.42
N THR A 132 -16.49 -26.40 1.62
CA THR A 132 -17.19 -25.16 1.97
C THR A 132 -16.30 -23.93 1.76
N ARG A 133 -15.03 -23.98 2.23
CA ARG A 133 -14.06 -22.90 2.02
C ARG A 133 -13.79 -22.66 0.54
N SER A 134 -13.64 -23.73 -0.26
CA SER A 134 -13.30 -23.58 -1.69
C SER A 134 -14.44 -22.95 -2.48
N GLU A 135 -15.69 -23.29 -2.17
CA GLU A 135 -16.87 -22.64 -2.76
C GLU A 135 -16.96 -21.16 -2.35
N TYR A 136 -16.72 -20.86 -1.07
CA TYR A 136 -16.68 -19.48 -0.58
C TYR A 136 -15.56 -18.66 -1.23
N ASP A 137 -14.34 -19.17 -1.30
CA ASP A 137 -13.21 -18.50 -1.96
C ASP A 137 -13.49 -18.26 -3.46
N LYS A 138 -14.15 -19.22 -4.13
CA LYS A 138 -14.62 -19.04 -5.51
C LYS A 138 -15.62 -17.89 -5.61
N MET A 139 -16.59 -17.81 -4.71
CA MET A 139 -17.57 -16.72 -4.67
C MET A 139 -16.89 -15.35 -4.48
N LEU A 140 -15.93 -15.24 -3.56
CA LEU A 140 -15.14 -14.03 -3.35
C LEU A 140 -14.31 -13.66 -4.60
N HIS A 141 -13.71 -14.65 -5.27
CA HIS A 141 -12.98 -14.42 -6.53
C HIS A 141 -13.90 -13.88 -7.62
N GLN A 142 -15.08 -14.48 -7.80
CA GLN A 142 -16.08 -14.01 -8.76
C GLN A 142 -16.55 -12.58 -8.45
N HIS A 143 -16.68 -12.22 -7.17
CA HIS A 143 -17.00 -10.85 -6.75
C HIS A 143 -15.93 -9.85 -7.18
N MET A 144 -14.67 -10.16 -6.91
CA MET A 144 -13.55 -9.32 -7.34
C MET A 144 -13.51 -9.19 -8.86
N VAL A 145 -13.69 -10.28 -9.61
CA VAL A 145 -13.74 -10.24 -11.08
C VAL A 145 -14.89 -9.37 -11.58
N PHE A 146 -16.05 -9.41 -10.93
CA PHE A 146 -17.21 -8.59 -11.30
C PHE A 146 -16.92 -7.10 -11.19
N HIS A 147 -16.26 -6.67 -10.10
CA HIS A 147 -16.02 -5.26 -9.81
C HIS A 147 -14.72 -4.71 -10.43
N LEU A 148 -13.73 -5.58 -10.70
CA LEU A 148 -12.40 -5.17 -11.17
C LEU A 148 -12.16 -5.43 -12.66
N THR A 149 -13.16 -5.89 -13.41
CA THR A 149 -13.07 -6.04 -14.87
C THR A 149 -14.30 -5.49 -15.55
N LYS A 150 -14.11 -4.77 -16.65
CA LYS A 150 -15.16 -4.11 -17.42
C LYS A 150 -16.16 -5.10 -18.02
N ASP A 151 -15.68 -6.25 -18.48
CA ASP A 151 -16.53 -7.33 -18.99
C ASP A 151 -17.10 -8.23 -17.88
N ARG A 152 -16.78 -7.97 -16.61
CA ARG A 152 -17.16 -8.79 -15.46
C ARG A 152 -16.74 -10.26 -15.62
N LYS A 153 -15.60 -10.50 -16.27
CA LYS A 153 -15.06 -11.83 -16.52
C LYS A 153 -13.55 -11.82 -16.68
N LEU A 154 -12.91 -12.91 -16.31
CA LEU A 154 -11.55 -13.24 -16.72
C LEU A 154 -11.60 -14.40 -17.72
N PRO A 155 -11.00 -14.25 -18.91
CA PRO A 155 -11.01 -15.33 -19.89
C PRO A 155 -10.13 -16.51 -19.45
N SER A 156 -10.24 -17.64 -20.15
CA SER A 156 -9.31 -18.75 -19.96
C SER A 156 -7.92 -18.40 -20.52
N LYS A 157 -6.87 -18.94 -19.93
CA LYS A 157 -5.47 -18.81 -20.38
C LYS A 157 -5.30 -19.28 -21.83
N SER A 158 -6.01 -20.34 -22.23
CA SER A 158 -5.95 -20.90 -23.59
C SER A 158 -6.56 -19.99 -24.67
N SER A 159 -7.45 -19.07 -24.29
CA SER A 159 -8.04 -18.10 -25.23
C SER A 159 -7.09 -16.93 -25.56
N ILE A 160 -6.04 -16.73 -24.76
CA ILE A 160 -5.07 -15.65 -24.95
C ILE A 160 -3.88 -16.15 -25.78
N LYS A 161 -3.81 -15.73 -27.04
CA LYS A 161 -2.78 -16.19 -27.98
C LYS A 161 -1.41 -15.53 -27.75
N ASN A 162 -1.40 -14.21 -27.55
CA ASN A 162 -0.19 -13.40 -27.48
C ASN A 162 -0.22 -12.49 -26.24
N PRO A 163 -0.05 -13.03 -25.03
CA PRO A 163 0.16 -12.18 -23.86
C PRO A 163 1.49 -11.45 -24.00
N MET A 164 1.54 -10.19 -23.58
CA MET A 164 2.79 -9.42 -23.53
C MET A 164 3.80 -10.13 -22.64
N SER A 165 5.07 -10.13 -23.00
CA SER A 165 6.15 -10.48 -22.09
C SER A 165 6.21 -9.50 -20.92
N TYR A 166 6.98 -9.85 -19.88
CA TYR A 166 7.18 -8.97 -18.74
C TYR A 166 7.79 -7.62 -19.16
N ALA A 167 8.77 -7.61 -20.06
CA ALA A 167 9.39 -6.37 -20.55
C ALA A 167 8.41 -5.52 -21.37
N GLU A 168 7.68 -6.14 -22.30
CA GLU A 168 6.64 -5.45 -23.10
C GLU A 168 5.54 -4.87 -22.20
N ALA A 169 5.19 -5.53 -21.09
CA ALA A 169 4.21 -5.00 -20.15
C ALA A 169 4.73 -3.76 -19.38
N LEU A 170 6.04 -3.70 -19.08
CA LEU A 170 6.65 -2.51 -18.47
C LEU A 170 6.66 -1.33 -19.45
N GLU A 171 7.08 -1.57 -20.69
CA GLU A 171 7.09 -0.57 -21.77
C GLU A 171 5.67 -0.08 -22.05
N PHE A 172 4.70 -0.99 -22.16
CA PHE A 172 3.29 -0.65 -22.36
C PHE A 172 2.77 0.27 -21.25
N LEU A 173 2.98 -0.06 -19.96
CA LEU A 173 2.50 0.80 -18.88
C LEU A 173 3.24 2.14 -18.83
N GLU A 174 4.51 2.17 -19.21
CA GLU A 174 5.27 3.41 -19.35
C GLU A 174 4.67 4.31 -20.45
N ASP A 175 4.36 3.76 -21.62
CA ASP A 175 3.65 4.47 -22.69
C ASP A 175 2.29 4.98 -22.23
N VAL A 176 1.53 4.17 -21.48
CA VAL A 176 0.24 4.57 -20.88
C VAL A 176 0.44 5.75 -19.90
N ILE A 177 1.50 5.74 -19.08
CA ILE A 177 1.83 6.83 -18.15
C ILE A 177 2.29 8.08 -18.90
N LEU A 178 3.00 7.95 -20.01
CA LEU A 178 3.52 9.07 -20.78
C LEU A 178 2.49 9.68 -21.74
N GLY A 179 1.54 8.89 -22.25
CA GLY A 179 0.53 9.30 -23.23
C GLY A 179 -0.61 10.14 -22.65
N ASP A 180 -1.69 10.33 -23.40
CA ASP A 180 -2.89 11.07 -22.97
C ASP A 180 -4.18 10.22 -23.08
N GLU A 181 -4.03 8.92 -23.31
CA GLU A 181 -5.15 8.01 -23.50
C GLU A 181 -5.94 7.75 -22.21
N ASN A 182 -7.20 7.33 -22.37
CA ASN A 182 -8.00 6.85 -21.24
C ASN A 182 -7.39 5.54 -20.74
N ILE A 183 -6.89 5.57 -19.50
CA ILE A 183 -6.13 4.47 -18.92
C ILE A 183 -6.99 3.21 -18.79
N SER A 184 -8.24 3.34 -18.36
CA SER A 184 -9.17 2.21 -18.24
C SER A 184 -9.39 1.50 -19.58
N GLU A 185 -9.52 2.27 -20.67
CA GLU A 185 -9.59 1.70 -22.03
C GLU A 185 -8.26 1.11 -22.49
N ALA A 186 -7.13 1.72 -22.13
CA ALA A 186 -5.81 1.26 -22.53
C ALA A 186 -5.48 -0.12 -21.93
N VAL A 187 -5.76 -0.32 -20.64
CA VAL A 187 -5.48 -1.59 -19.93
C VAL A 187 -6.53 -2.67 -20.16
N PHE A 188 -7.69 -2.32 -20.73
CA PHE A 188 -8.79 -3.26 -20.98
C PHE A 188 -8.33 -4.46 -21.83
N ARG A 189 -8.59 -5.67 -21.33
CA ARG A 189 -8.17 -6.94 -21.96
C ARG A 189 -6.67 -7.00 -22.30
N LYS A 190 -5.83 -6.34 -21.53
CA LYS A 190 -4.37 -6.47 -21.62
C LYS A 190 -3.88 -7.54 -20.66
N TYR A 191 -3.05 -8.44 -21.18
CA TYR A 191 -2.54 -9.58 -20.42
C TYR A 191 -1.01 -9.62 -20.52
N ALA A 192 -0.37 -9.92 -19.40
CA ALA A 192 1.08 -10.02 -19.31
C ALA A 192 1.49 -11.40 -18.79
N LYS A 193 2.54 -11.96 -19.38
CA LYS A 193 3.21 -13.17 -18.93
C LYS A 193 4.33 -12.78 -17.97
N LEU A 194 4.18 -13.21 -16.73
CA LEU A 194 5.16 -13.01 -15.68
C LEU A 194 6.36 -13.95 -15.84
N HIS A 195 7.44 -13.67 -15.11
CA HIS A 195 8.65 -14.48 -15.11
C HIS A 195 8.42 -15.94 -14.64
N ASN A 196 7.41 -16.16 -13.80
CA ASN A 196 6.97 -17.48 -13.35
C ASN A 196 6.05 -18.21 -14.35
N LYS A 197 5.88 -17.67 -15.58
CA LYS A 197 5.03 -18.18 -16.67
C LYS A 197 3.51 -18.12 -16.41
N GLU A 198 3.10 -17.52 -15.30
CA GLU A 198 1.70 -17.16 -15.11
C GLU A 198 1.34 -16.01 -16.05
N VAL A 199 0.09 -16.01 -16.51
CA VAL A 199 -0.45 -14.93 -17.34
C VAL A 199 -1.50 -14.22 -16.53
N VAL A 200 -1.35 -12.90 -16.38
CA VAL A 200 -2.19 -12.07 -15.51
C VAL A 200 -2.93 -10.99 -16.29
N SER A 201 -4.08 -10.58 -15.77
CA SER A 201 -4.83 -9.42 -16.25
C SER A 201 -4.21 -8.12 -15.73
N LEU A 202 -3.70 -7.27 -16.64
CA LEU A 202 -3.23 -5.94 -16.27
C LEU A 202 -4.37 -5.02 -15.87
N GLU A 203 -5.55 -5.18 -16.48
CA GLU A 203 -6.77 -4.47 -16.11
C GLU A 203 -7.14 -4.70 -14.63
N LEU A 204 -7.13 -5.96 -14.20
CA LEU A 204 -7.48 -6.29 -12.81
C LEU A 204 -6.45 -5.71 -11.84
N LEU A 205 -5.16 -5.89 -12.14
CA LEU A 205 -4.08 -5.35 -11.31
C LEU A 205 -4.09 -3.81 -11.25
N PHE A 206 -4.38 -3.15 -12.37
CA PHE A 206 -4.54 -1.69 -12.41
C PHE A 206 -5.72 -1.25 -11.54
N ASN A 207 -6.89 -1.91 -11.66
CA ASN A 207 -8.06 -1.54 -10.87
C ASN A 207 -7.83 -1.76 -9.37
N VAL A 208 -7.04 -2.76 -8.98
CA VAL A 208 -6.61 -2.92 -7.57
C VAL A 208 -5.76 -1.73 -7.13
N ALA A 209 -4.71 -1.39 -7.88
CA ALA A 209 -3.84 -0.25 -7.59
C ALA A 209 -4.62 1.07 -7.53
N PHE A 210 -5.58 1.26 -8.44
CA PHE A 210 -6.46 2.42 -8.50
C PHE A 210 -7.29 2.54 -7.23
N GLU A 211 -7.96 1.47 -6.82
CA GLU A 211 -8.79 1.47 -5.62
C GLU A 211 -7.98 1.68 -4.34
N GLN A 212 -6.77 1.12 -4.26
CA GLN A 212 -5.85 1.37 -3.15
C GLN A 212 -5.47 2.85 -3.05
N ALA A 213 -5.01 3.43 -4.16
CA ALA A 213 -4.63 4.84 -4.22
C ALA A 213 -5.83 5.77 -3.96
N ARG A 214 -7.01 5.41 -4.48
CA ARG A 214 -8.25 6.18 -4.27
C ARG A 214 -8.62 6.22 -2.79
N ASN A 215 -8.64 5.07 -2.13
CA ASN A 215 -8.98 4.97 -0.72
C ASN A 215 -7.98 5.72 0.16
N GLU A 216 -6.69 5.59 -0.15
CA GLU A 216 -5.62 6.28 0.57
C GLU A 216 -5.71 7.80 0.41
N PHE A 217 -5.72 8.32 -0.82
CA PHE A 217 -5.75 9.77 -1.03
C PHE A 217 -7.06 10.41 -0.59
N SER A 218 -8.20 9.72 -0.73
CA SER A 218 -9.47 10.23 -0.20
C SER A 218 -9.41 10.40 1.32
N ALA A 219 -8.82 9.45 2.04
CA ALA A 219 -8.64 9.55 3.48
C ALA A 219 -7.64 10.67 3.86
N LEU A 220 -6.51 10.78 3.16
CA LEU A 220 -5.49 11.79 3.44
C LEU A 220 -5.98 13.22 3.13
N GLU A 221 -6.70 13.43 2.03
CA GLU A 221 -7.28 14.73 1.68
C GLU A 221 -8.31 15.17 2.72
N ALA A 222 -9.11 14.25 3.28
CA ALA A 222 -10.05 14.54 4.35
C ALA A 222 -9.34 14.81 5.70
N LEU A 223 -8.27 14.07 5.99
CA LEU A 223 -7.58 14.11 7.27
C LEU A 223 -6.65 15.31 7.43
N CYS A 224 -6.04 15.78 6.34
CA CYS A 224 -4.97 16.77 6.36
C CYS A 224 -5.39 18.10 5.67
N PRO A 225 -6.38 18.85 6.18
CA PRO A 225 -6.82 20.11 5.58
C PRO A 225 -5.72 21.20 5.56
N GLN A 226 -4.72 21.12 6.44
CA GLN A 226 -3.53 21.96 6.44
C GLN A 226 -2.53 21.62 5.33
N GLY A 227 -2.78 20.55 4.58
CA GLY A 227 -1.90 20.00 3.58
C GLY A 227 -0.98 18.90 4.10
N TYR A 228 -0.40 18.14 3.18
CA TYR A 228 0.48 17.02 3.52
C TYR A 228 1.63 16.79 2.54
N VAL A 229 2.73 16.27 3.07
CA VAL A 229 3.90 15.75 2.36
C VAL A 229 3.78 14.23 2.37
N TYR A 230 3.42 13.66 1.22
CA TYR A 230 3.27 12.22 1.06
C TYR A 230 4.60 11.60 0.69
N THR A 231 5.07 10.64 1.47
CA THR A 231 6.19 9.78 1.07
C THR A 231 5.66 8.49 0.47
N TYR A 232 6.37 7.88 -0.47
CA TYR A 232 6.04 6.57 -1.03
C TYR A 232 7.31 5.73 -1.10
N ASP A 233 7.35 4.61 -0.38
CA ASP A 233 8.39 3.59 -0.54
C ASP A 233 7.87 2.51 -1.48
N PRO A 234 8.57 2.16 -2.57
CA PRO A 234 8.11 1.17 -3.54
C PRO A 234 7.95 -0.21 -2.92
N ALA A 235 7.21 -1.08 -3.60
CA ALA A 235 7.02 -2.46 -3.15
C ALA A 235 8.39 -3.14 -2.88
N SER A 236 8.51 -3.77 -1.70
CA SER A 236 9.74 -4.32 -1.16
C SER A 236 10.40 -5.40 -2.03
N ILE A 237 11.67 -5.73 -1.71
CA ILE A 237 12.41 -6.91 -2.19
C ILE A 237 11.64 -8.23 -2.03
N PHE A 238 10.59 -8.25 -1.20
CA PHE A 238 9.71 -9.41 -0.98
C PHE A 238 8.66 -9.61 -2.07
N ALA A 239 8.51 -8.71 -3.05
CA ALA A 239 7.67 -8.97 -4.22
C ALA A 239 8.29 -10.11 -5.06
N LEU A 240 7.72 -11.31 -4.92
CA LEU A 240 8.26 -12.51 -5.53
C LEU A 240 7.71 -12.76 -6.94
N ALA A 241 6.39 -12.76 -7.14
CA ALA A 241 5.76 -13.30 -8.34
C ALA A 241 5.42 -12.25 -9.41
N ILE A 242 5.03 -11.04 -9.02
CA ILE A 242 4.76 -9.92 -9.96
C ILE A 242 6.02 -9.08 -10.16
N LYS A 243 6.87 -8.94 -9.12
CA LYS A 243 8.08 -8.11 -9.04
C LYS A 243 7.82 -6.60 -8.92
N PRO A 244 8.73 -5.84 -8.25
CA PRO A 244 8.55 -4.41 -7.99
C PRO A 244 8.35 -3.51 -9.22
N PRO A 245 9.09 -3.64 -10.34
CA PRO A 245 8.96 -2.69 -11.46
C PRO A 245 7.57 -2.63 -12.08
N LEU A 246 6.88 -3.78 -12.16
CA LEU A 246 5.51 -3.85 -12.67
C LEU A 246 4.51 -3.27 -11.66
N LEU A 247 4.66 -3.59 -10.37
CA LEU A 247 3.85 -3.03 -9.29
C LEU A 247 3.95 -1.50 -9.21
N ASN A 248 5.16 -0.95 -9.32
CA ASN A 248 5.40 0.48 -9.31
C ASN A 248 4.71 1.18 -10.49
N ARG A 249 4.83 0.63 -11.71
CA ARG A 249 4.15 1.18 -12.90
C ARG A 249 2.64 1.11 -12.78
N LEU A 250 2.08 0.03 -12.22
CA LEU A 250 0.63 -0.05 -11.96
C LEU A 250 0.17 1.04 -10.98
N MET A 251 0.91 1.26 -9.89
CA MET A 251 0.60 2.33 -8.92
C MET A 251 0.75 3.73 -9.53
N ILE A 252 1.78 3.98 -10.33
CA ILE A 252 1.97 5.27 -11.01
C ILE A 252 0.86 5.50 -12.06
N THR A 253 0.45 4.44 -12.75
CA THR A 253 -0.70 4.48 -13.67
C THR A 253 -1.99 4.83 -12.93
N ALA A 254 -2.21 4.26 -11.75
CA ALA A 254 -3.32 4.62 -10.86
C ALA A 254 -3.24 6.09 -10.40
N PHE A 255 -2.07 6.58 -10.00
CA PHE A 255 -1.87 7.99 -9.64
C PHE A 255 -2.20 8.93 -10.79
N LYS A 256 -1.80 8.56 -12.01
CA LYS A 256 -2.13 9.32 -13.20
C LYS A 256 -3.63 9.37 -13.45
N ASP A 257 -4.31 8.23 -13.35
CA ASP A 257 -5.75 8.18 -13.57
C ASP A 257 -6.51 9.03 -12.55
N LEU A 258 -6.16 8.90 -11.26
CA LEU A 258 -6.72 9.76 -10.21
C LEU A 258 -6.42 11.24 -10.46
N SER A 259 -5.19 11.59 -10.84
CA SER A 259 -4.77 12.95 -11.17
C SER A 259 -5.48 13.53 -12.40
N ASN A 260 -5.85 12.69 -13.37
CA ASN A 260 -6.59 13.10 -14.56
C ASN A 260 -8.02 13.55 -14.24
N TYR A 261 -8.65 12.93 -13.25
CA TYR A 261 -10.07 13.15 -12.92
C TYR A 261 -10.30 13.89 -11.60
N ASN A 262 -9.27 14.08 -10.77
CA ASN A 262 -9.37 14.71 -9.45
C ASN A 262 -8.31 15.80 -9.26
N GLN A 263 -8.50 16.62 -8.22
CA GLN A 263 -7.52 17.58 -7.74
C GLN A 263 -7.16 17.25 -6.30
N PHE A 264 -5.88 16.99 -6.04
CA PHE A 264 -5.35 16.80 -4.69
C PHE A 264 -5.05 18.18 -4.10
N LYS A 265 -6.03 18.74 -3.39
CA LYS A 265 -5.99 20.12 -2.89
C LYS A 265 -4.96 20.27 -1.76
N ASN A 266 -4.83 19.23 -0.97
CA ASN A 266 -4.05 19.22 0.25
C ASN A 266 -2.66 18.61 0.05
N LEU A 267 -2.46 17.74 -0.95
CA LEU A 267 -1.12 17.28 -1.32
C LEU A 267 -0.19 18.45 -1.71
N LYS A 268 0.97 18.58 -1.04
CA LYS A 268 1.97 19.62 -1.31
C LYS A 268 3.23 19.07 -1.96
N ILE A 269 3.65 17.89 -1.49
CA ILE A 269 4.83 17.19 -2.00
C ILE A 269 4.49 15.71 -2.10
N PHE A 270 4.82 15.12 -3.25
CA PHE A 270 4.90 13.69 -3.44
C PHE A 270 6.38 13.28 -3.50
N ALA A 271 6.82 12.54 -2.49
CA ALA A 271 8.21 12.14 -2.30
C ALA A 271 8.37 10.63 -2.51
N PHE A 272 8.88 10.24 -3.67
CA PHE A 272 9.06 8.84 -4.03
C PHE A 272 10.47 8.35 -3.68
N ASN A 273 10.59 7.18 -3.07
CA ASN A 273 11.88 6.55 -2.80
C ASN A 273 12.33 5.72 -4.01
N ASN A 274 13.38 6.17 -4.70
CA ASN A 274 13.80 5.60 -5.99
C ASN A 274 14.91 4.53 -5.88
N TYR A 275 15.23 4.02 -4.68
CA TYR A 275 16.32 3.04 -4.50
C TYR A 275 16.18 1.80 -5.38
N ALA A 276 14.95 1.39 -5.69
CA ALA A 276 14.67 0.18 -6.46
C ALA A 276 14.70 0.42 -7.97
N GLU A 277 14.47 1.66 -8.41
CA GLU A 277 14.35 1.98 -9.83
C GLU A 277 14.77 3.44 -10.10
N PRO A 278 16.08 3.67 -10.37
CA PRO A 278 16.58 4.98 -10.74
C PRO A 278 15.87 5.49 -12.00
N GLY A 279 15.35 6.72 -11.95
CA GLY A 279 14.64 7.34 -13.07
C GLY A 279 13.11 7.28 -13.00
N ILE A 280 12.52 6.45 -12.13
CA ILE A 280 11.06 6.33 -11.96
C ILE A 280 10.37 7.67 -11.62
N LEU A 281 11.12 8.61 -11.02
CA LEU A 281 10.62 9.96 -10.68
C LEU A 281 10.10 10.74 -11.89
N SER A 282 10.62 10.51 -13.10
CA SER A 282 10.10 11.17 -14.30
C SER A 282 8.67 10.70 -14.60
N LEU A 283 8.39 9.41 -14.41
CA LEU A 283 7.06 8.83 -14.57
C LEU A 283 6.09 9.32 -13.50
N VAL A 284 6.53 9.42 -12.25
CA VAL A 284 5.71 10.01 -11.16
C VAL A 284 5.40 11.48 -11.46
N SER A 285 6.39 12.24 -11.94
CA SER A 285 6.22 13.65 -12.31
C SER A 285 5.20 13.81 -13.44
N LYS A 286 5.26 12.92 -14.43
CA LYS A 286 4.29 12.89 -15.54
C LYS A 286 2.89 12.52 -15.06
N ALA A 287 2.76 11.50 -14.20
CA ALA A 287 1.47 11.08 -13.64
C ALA A 287 0.77 12.22 -12.86
N LEU A 288 1.54 13.04 -12.16
CA LEU A 288 1.02 14.14 -11.34
C LEU A 288 1.09 15.51 -12.03
N GLU A 289 1.37 15.59 -13.33
CA GLU A 289 1.59 16.86 -14.03
C GLU A 289 0.38 17.81 -14.00
N LYS A 290 -0.85 17.25 -13.87
CA LYS A 290 -2.10 18.01 -13.76
C LYS A 290 -2.34 18.58 -12.36
N GLN A 291 -1.58 18.15 -11.35
CA GLN A 291 -1.65 18.63 -9.98
C GLN A 291 -0.75 19.85 -9.81
N LYS A 292 -1.22 21.00 -10.29
CA LYS A 292 -0.48 22.26 -10.19
C LYS A 292 -0.17 22.59 -8.73
N GLY A 293 1.10 22.77 -8.40
CA GLY A 293 1.53 23.07 -7.03
C GLY A 293 1.86 21.84 -6.18
N VAL A 294 1.90 20.63 -6.76
CA VAL A 294 2.52 19.46 -6.13
C VAL A 294 3.97 19.35 -6.58
N TYR A 295 4.92 19.35 -5.65
CA TYR A 295 6.30 19.00 -5.98
C TYR A 295 6.47 17.49 -5.99
N VAL A 296 6.98 16.95 -7.09
CA VAL A 296 7.45 15.56 -7.15
C VAL A 296 8.96 15.55 -6.91
N VAL A 297 9.39 14.87 -5.84
CA VAL A 297 10.79 14.86 -5.41
C VAL A 297 11.26 13.46 -5.06
N ASP A 298 12.58 13.29 -5.10
CA ASP A 298 13.22 12.15 -4.45
C ASP A 298 13.03 12.26 -2.93
N LYS A 299 12.57 11.18 -2.30
CA LYS A 299 12.35 11.12 -0.84
C LYS A 299 13.58 11.55 -0.04
N ALA A 300 14.80 11.25 -0.49
CA ALA A 300 16.03 11.68 0.18
C ALA A 300 16.17 13.21 0.28
N GLN A 301 15.51 13.98 -0.59
CA GLN A 301 15.52 15.44 -0.52
C GLN A 301 14.79 16.00 0.69
N LEU A 302 13.84 15.25 1.25
CA LEU A 302 13.15 15.63 2.48
C LEU A 302 14.04 15.51 3.71
N PHE A 303 15.17 14.79 3.64
CA PHE A 303 16.01 14.42 4.77
C PHE A 303 17.41 15.03 4.66
N LYS A 304 17.46 16.32 4.28
CA LYS A 304 18.69 17.12 4.13
C LYS A 304 18.94 18.08 5.30
N GLY A 305 18.18 17.95 6.39
CA GLY A 305 18.43 18.72 7.61
C GLY A 305 19.73 18.33 8.32
N PRO A 306 20.08 19.05 9.39
CA PRO A 306 21.17 18.63 10.28
C PRO A 306 20.96 17.17 10.71
N GLU A 307 22.04 16.39 10.68
CA GLU A 307 22.00 14.94 10.99
C GLU A 307 21.02 14.15 10.12
N TRP A 308 20.77 14.61 8.89
CA TRP A 308 19.86 13.95 7.93
C TRP A 308 18.39 13.95 8.38
N LYS A 309 18.01 14.86 9.27
CA LYS A 309 16.63 15.00 9.75
C LYS A 309 15.73 15.62 8.68
N TYR A 310 14.42 15.38 8.81
CA TYR A 310 13.39 15.91 7.94
C TYR A 310 13.43 17.44 7.93
N ASN A 311 13.57 18.01 6.73
CA ASN A 311 13.61 19.43 6.49
C ASN A 311 13.01 19.76 5.13
N ILE A 312 11.93 20.53 5.15
CA ILE A 312 11.21 21.01 3.96
C ILE A 312 11.34 22.52 3.77
N SER A 313 12.33 23.17 4.37
CA SER A 313 12.52 24.63 4.26
C SER A 313 12.72 25.11 2.80
N ALA A 314 13.16 24.21 1.91
CA ALA A 314 13.27 24.49 0.47
C ALA A 314 11.91 24.53 -0.26
N PHE A 315 10.82 24.09 0.39
CA PHE A 315 9.49 23.95 -0.20
C PHE A 315 8.47 24.81 0.56
N GLN A 316 8.49 26.13 0.35
CA GLN A 316 7.63 27.07 1.10
C GLN A 316 6.14 26.69 1.11
N GLN A 317 5.61 26.14 0.02
CA GLN A 317 4.20 25.72 -0.08
C GLN A 317 3.83 24.49 0.78
N ALA A 318 4.82 23.82 1.36
CA ALA A 318 4.63 22.72 2.29
C ALA A 318 4.77 23.16 3.77
N GLU A 319 4.94 24.46 4.03
CA GLU A 319 4.97 24.97 5.41
C GLU A 319 3.65 24.63 6.13
N GLY A 320 3.78 24.05 7.33
CA GLY A 320 2.63 23.59 8.12
C GLY A 320 2.00 22.26 7.66
N ALA A 321 2.47 21.67 6.56
CA ALA A 321 1.96 20.40 6.06
C ALA A 321 2.36 19.22 6.96
N MET A 322 1.45 18.24 7.10
CA MET A 322 1.73 17.00 7.82
C MET A 322 2.62 16.08 7.01
N LEU A 323 3.65 15.50 7.63
CA LEU A 323 4.40 14.41 7.02
C LEU A 323 3.58 13.12 7.07
N VAL A 324 3.36 12.50 5.91
CA VAL A 324 2.75 11.18 5.78
C VAL A 324 3.83 10.15 5.47
N ILE A 325 3.96 9.16 6.35
CA ILE A 325 4.82 8.01 6.16
C ILE A 325 3.97 6.89 5.58
N HIS A 326 4.17 6.63 4.28
CA HIS A 326 3.55 5.50 3.63
C HIS A 326 4.37 4.23 3.85
N ASN A 327 3.66 3.13 4.07
CA ASN A 327 4.23 1.83 4.25
C ASN A 327 3.59 0.82 3.29
N ASN A 328 4.42 0.19 2.46
CA ASN A 328 3.99 -0.93 1.64
C ASN A 328 4.21 -2.24 2.40
N SER A 329 3.16 -2.73 3.05
CA SER A 329 3.19 -3.91 3.93
C SER A 329 2.70 -5.17 3.23
N ASP A 330 3.16 -6.34 3.67
CA ASP A 330 2.58 -7.65 3.32
C ASP A 330 1.55 -8.14 4.36
N GLY A 331 1.32 -7.32 5.40
CA GLY A 331 0.44 -7.55 6.53
C GLY A 331 -0.54 -6.40 6.78
N PHE A 332 -1.62 -6.71 7.50
CA PHE A 332 -2.72 -5.76 7.80
C PHE A 332 -2.37 -4.82 8.95
N GLY A 333 -1.20 -4.18 8.90
CA GLY A 333 -0.59 -3.51 10.06
C GLY A 333 -0.16 -4.47 11.16
N GLN A 334 -0.26 -5.78 10.92
CA GLN A 334 0.19 -6.82 11.83
C GLN A 334 1.70 -6.75 12.05
N ASN A 335 2.46 -6.54 10.98
CA ASN A 335 3.92 -6.50 11.06
C ASN A 335 4.39 -5.28 11.85
N ILE A 336 3.65 -4.18 11.79
CA ILE A 336 3.86 -3.01 12.66
C ILE A 336 3.70 -3.37 14.15
N GLU A 337 2.81 -4.32 14.49
CA GLU A 337 2.65 -4.81 15.87
C GLU A 337 3.71 -5.84 16.28
N THR A 338 4.23 -6.64 15.34
CA THR A 338 4.94 -7.89 15.67
C THR A 338 6.39 -7.97 15.21
N GLU A 339 6.81 -7.21 14.20
CA GLU A 339 8.19 -7.28 13.68
C GLU A 339 9.16 -6.42 14.50
N GLY A 340 10.39 -6.93 14.65
CA GLY A 340 11.46 -6.16 15.27
C GLY A 340 11.96 -5.04 14.35
N GLU A 341 12.62 -4.04 14.94
CA GLU A 341 13.13 -2.84 14.26
C GLU A 341 14.00 -3.14 13.02
N SER A 342 14.83 -4.18 13.07
CA SER A 342 15.86 -4.42 12.07
C SER A 342 15.33 -5.10 10.81
N GLY A 343 15.47 -4.43 9.66
CA GLY A 343 15.37 -5.05 8.33
C GLY A 343 14.00 -4.93 7.64
N SER A 344 12.98 -4.37 8.29
CA SER A 344 11.68 -4.09 7.65
C SER A 344 11.18 -2.68 7.97
N LEU A 345 10.43 -2.10 7.03
CA LEU A 345 9.75 -0.82 7.23
C LEU A 345 8.69 -0.90 8.33
N ASP A 346 7.92 -2.00 8.32
CA ASP A 346 6.89 -2.29 9.31
C ASP A 346 7.45 -2.29 10.74
N GLY A 347 8.53 -3.05 10.97
CA GLY A 347 9.18 -3.17 12.27
C GLY A 347 9.88 -1.87 12.71
N ALA A 348 10.50 -1.14 11.77
CA ALA A 348 11.10 0.16 12.05
C ALA A 348 10.04 1.19 12.49
N ILE A 349 8.87 1.22 11.83
CA ILE A 349 7.74 2.07 12.24
C ILE A 349 7.18 1.59 13.58
N GLY A 350 6.92 0.29 13.73
CA GLY A 350 6.32 -0.31 14.91
C GLY A 350 7.12 -0.08 16.19
N SER A 351 8.43 -0.31 16.12
CA SER A 351 9.35 -0.20 17.27
C SER A 351 9.62 1.24 17.71
N ASN A 352 9.52 2.19 16.78
CA ASN A 352 9.92 3.59 16.99
C ASN A 352 8.75 4.56 16.99
N SER A 353 7.51 4.06 17.14
CA SER A 353 6.34 4.92 17.13
C SER A 353 5.15 4.37 17.91
N SER A 354 4.16 5.24 18.10
CA SER A 354 2.84 4.87 18.62
C SER A 354 1.92 4.13 17.62
N ALA A 355 2.41 3.81 16.40
CA ALA A 355 1.60 3.14 15.37
C ALA A 355 1.12 1.74 15.78
N ALA A 356 1.98 0.94 16.44
CA ALA A 356 1.65 -0.41 16.87
C ALA A 356 0.43 -0.43 17.80
N ALA A 357 0.44 0.41 18.83
CA ALA A 357 -0.70 0.59 19.74
C ALA A 357 -1.94 1.11 19.02
N SER A 358 -1.77 1.99 18.04
CA SER A 358 -2.89 2.54 17.26
C SER A 358 -3.55 1.49 16.36
N LEU A 359 -2.80 0.47 15.94
CA LEU A 359 -3.27 -0.59 15.06
C LEU A 359 -3.63 -1.88 15.80
N GLU A 360 -3.50 -1.91 17.12
CA GLU A 360 -3.67 -3.12 17.93
C GLU A 360 -4.99 -3.85 17.63
N ARG A 361 -4.90 -5.14 17.32
CA ARG A 361 -6.03 -5.95 16.82
C ARG A 361 -7.27 -6.01 17.72
N ASN A 362 -7.11 -5.78 19.02
CA ASN A 362 -8.19 -5.80 20.01
C ASN A 362 -9.01 -4.49 20.03
N ARG A 363 -8.56 -3.46 19.32
CA ARG A 363 -9.31 -2.21 19.19
C ARG A 363 -10.61 -2.43 18.41
N GLU A 364 -11.72 -2.04 19.03
CA GLU A 364 -13.05 -2.14 18.42
C GLU A 364 -13.26 -1.14 17.28
N ASP A 365 -12.41 -0.12 17.22
CA ASP A 365 -12.65 1.11 16.50
C ASP A 365 -11.71 1.28 15.28
N LEU A 366 -11.11 0.17 14.82
CA LEU A 366 -10.16 0.10 13.70
C LEU A 366 -10.76 0.35 12.30
N LEU A 367 -12.09 0.33 12.16
CA LEU A 367 -12.76 0.56 10.87
C LEU A 367 -13.78 1.69 11.04
N LYS A 368 -13.34 2.92 10.74
CA LYS A 368 -14.11 4.15 10.98
C LYS A 368 -14.39 4.99 9.73
N PHE A 369 -13.85 4.59 8.58
CA PHE A 369 -13.96 5.35 7.35
C PHE A 369 -14.17 4.40 6.18
N VAL A 370 -15.30 4.58 5.47
CA VAL A 370 -15.64 3.92 4.22
C VAL A 370 -16.00 5.05 3.27
N VAL A 371 -15.32 5.13 2.13
CA VAL A 371 -15.55 6.16 1.10
C VAL A 371 -16.66 5.70 0.18
#